data_AF-A0A2N9MX61-F1
#
_entry.id   AF-A0A2N9MX61-F1
#
_cell.length_a   1.000
_cell.length_b   1.000
_cell.length_c   1.000
_cell.angle_alpha   90.00
_cell.angle_beta   90.00
_cell.angle_gamma   90.00
#
_symmetry.space_group_name_H-M   'P 1'
#
loop_
_entity.id
_entity.type
_entity.pdbx_description
1 polymer ?
#
loop_
_entity_poly.entity_id
_entity_poly.type
_entity_poly.pdbx_seq_one_letter_code
_entity_poly.pdbx_strand_id
1 'polypeptide(L)'
;MAGLNLEQLRTSPWYAKLPRTVATVMEPFRGARLLLAAYSGKDLLVIASGPSGLALSGSAESTQAAEAQRKMAATGAPELLADAESIAAGKQIWVVVRGDAALPLSGNAANVNRLLRNMEFAAITVRLDSTIEFAIVARGRTVDAARHFEETLRAALTMAAAADAKQAEMAALLRSIQVRREDRVVRAAVSAGGDAAEKLLAWLTP
;
A
#
# COMPACT_ATOMS: atom_id res chain seq x y z
N MET A 1 -2.67 7.87 -2.19
CA MET A 1 -3.98 7.25 -2.48
C MET A 1 -3.94 5.79 -2.06
N ALA A 2 -5.07 5.24 -1.66
CA ALA A 2 -5.21 3.83 -1.35
C ALA A 2 -6.54 3.32 -1.91
N GLY A 3 -6.61 2.04 -2.20
CA GLY A 3 -7.84 1.40 -2.63
C GLY A 3 -7.99 0.01 -2.01
N LEU A 4 -9.24 -0.32 -1.71
CA LEU A 4 -9.63 -1.63 -1.20
C LEU A 4 -10.77 -2.17 -2.07
N ASN A 5 -10.57 -3.36 -2.62
CA ASN A 5 -11.63 -4.14 -3.23
C ASN A 5 -12.31 -4.97 -2.13
N LEU A 6 -13.33 -4.39 -1.49
CA LEU A 6 -14.07 -5.01 -0.40
C LEU A 6 -14.86 -6.24 -0.84
N GLU A 7 -15.33 -6.26 -2.09
CA GLU A 7 -16.03 -7.41 -2.65
C GLU A 7 -15.11 -8.63 -2.72
N GLN A 8 -13.94 -8.49 -3.35
CA GLN A 8 -12.95 -9.57 -3.43
C GLN A 8 -12.35 -9.91 -2.06
N LEU A 9 -12.12 -8.91 -1.21
CA LEU A 9 -11.61 -9.12 0.14
C LEU A 9 -12.56 -10.00 0.97
N ARG A 10 -13.88 -9.77 0.90
CA ARG A 10 -14.88 -10.57 1.63
C ARG A 10 -14.99 -12.00 1.14
N THR A 11 -14.71 -12.25 -0.14
CA THR A 11 -14.67 -13.61 -0.69
C THR A 11 -13.36 -14.35 -0.38
N SER A 12 -12.36 -13.65 0.15
CA SER A 12 -11.07 -14.22 0.47
C SER A 12 -11.13 -15.10 1.72
N PRO A 13 -10.41 -16.24 1.78
CA PRO A 13 -10.24 -17.03 3.00
C PRO A 13 -9.67 -16.23 4.18
N TRP A 14 -8.98 -15.12 3.89
CA TRP A 14 -8.36 -14.25 4.88
C TRP A 14 -9.34 -13.34 5.61
N TYR A 15 -10.54 -13.11 5.07
CA TYR A 15 -11.49 -12.16 5.65
C TYR A 15 -11.92 -12.54 7.07
N ALA A 16 -12.18 -13.84 7.28
CA ALA A 16 -12.56 -14.37 8.59
C ALA A 16 -11.42 -14.30 9.63
N LYS A 17 -10.18 -14.11 9.19
CA LYS A 17 -8.97 -14.03 10.03
C LYS A 17 -8.53 -12.60 10.32
N LEU A 18 -9.25 -11.59 9.80
CA LEU A 18 -8.87 -10.19 10.04
C LEU A 18 -8.91 -9.86 11.54
N PRO A 19 -7.91 -9.12 12.06
CA PRO A 19 -7.94 -8.63 13.44
C PRO A 19 -9.25 -7.87 13.71
N ARG A 20 -9.82 -8.01 14.92
CA ARG A 20 -11.08 -7.35 15.30
C ARG A 20 -11.04 -5.84 15.08
N THR A 21 -9.89 -5.21 15.30
CA THR A 21 -9.68 -3.77 15.05
C THR A 21 -9.92 -3.43 13.59
N VAL A 22 -9.39 -4.24 12.66
CA VAL A 22 -9.59 -4.07 11.22
C VAL A 22 -11.06 -4.29 10.84
N ALA A 23 -11.68 -5.35 11.37
CA ALA A 23 -13.10 -5.62 11.13
C ALA A 23 -13.99 -4.45 11.59
N THR A 24 -13.69 -3.85 12.74
CA THR A 24 -14.43 -2.69 13.28
C THR A 24 -14.29 -1.46 12.38
N VAL A 25 -13.09 -1.19 11.87
CA VAL A 25 -12.84 -0.09 10.93
C VAL A 25 -13.59 -0.30 9.61
N MET A 26 -13.81 -1.55 9.20
CA MET A 26 -14.49 -1.89 7.95
C MET A 26 -16.02 -1.89 8.05
N GLU A 27 -16.58 -2.01 9.26
CA GLU A 27 -18.03 -2.16 9.46
C GLU A 27 -18.87 -1.02 8.84
N PRO A 28 -18.48 0.28 8.94
CA PRO A 28 -19.20 1.37 8.27
C PRO A 28 -19.30 1.20 6.74
N PHE A 29 -18.40 0.41 6.14
CA PHE A 29 -18.32 0.17 4.71
C PHE A 29 -18.87 -1.20 4.30
N ARG A 30 -19.64 -1.88 5.16
CA ARG A 30 -20.27 -3.19 4.88
C ARG A 30 -21.01 -3.23 3.54
N GLY A 31 -21.70 -2.15 3.17
CA GLY A 31 -22.45 -2.06 1.91
C GLY A 31 -21.59 -1.72 0.68
N ALA A 32 -20.33 -1.30 0.86
CA ALA A 32 -19.47 -0.90 -0.24
C ALA A 32 -18.77 -2.11 -0.87
N ARG A 33 -18.61 -2.11 -2.20
CA ARG A 33 -17.80 -3.04 -3.00
C ARG A 33 -16.37 -2.54 -3.17
N LEU A 34 -16.19 -1.23 -3.34
CA LEU A 34 -14.88 -0.59 -3.51
C LEU A 34 -14.76 0.59 -2.55
N LEU A 35 -13.56 0.78 -2.01
CA LEU A 35 -13.16 1.99 -1.31
C LEU A 35 -11.94 2.58 -1.99
N LEU A 36 -11.94 3.91 -2.11
CA LEU A 36 -10.77 4.71 -2.46
C LEU A 36 -10.56 5.75 -1.36
N ALA A 37 -9.31 5.95 -0.97
CA ALA A 37 -8.92 6.94 0.00
C ALA A 37 -7.80 7.83 -0.55
N ALA A 38 -7.94 9.14 -0.42
CA ALA A 38 -6.93 10.12 -0.77
C ALA A 38 -6.56 10.93 0.47
N TYR A 39 -5.26 11.05 0.74
CA TYR A 39 -4.72 11.80 1.87
C TYR A 39 -3.82 12.91 1.37
N SER A 40 -4.07 14.14 1.82
CA SER A 40 -3.33 15.34 1.40
C SER A 40 -2.16 15.71 2.31
N GLY A 41 -1.97 15.01 3.42
CA GLY A 41 -1.07 15.44 4.51
C GLY A 41 -1.82 16.10 5.68
N LYS A 42 -3.08 16.52 5.46
CA LYS A 42 -3.94 17.17 6.45
C LYS A 42 -5.33 16.53 6.50
N ASP A 43 -5.90 16.25 5.33
CA ASP A 43 -7.27 15.77 5.18
C ASP A 43 -7.29 14.40 4.51
N LEU A 44 -8.28 13.60 4.92
CA LEU A 44 -8.61 12.31 4.33
C LEU A 44 -9.96 12.41 3.62
N LEU A 45 -9.97 12.07 2.34
CA LEU A 45 -11.17 11.94 1.52
C LEU A 45 -11.37 10.47 1.17
N VAL A 46 -12.56 9.94 1.41
CA VAL A 46 -12.93 8.54 1.13
C VAL A 46 -14.09 8.52 0.15
N ILE A 47 -13.96 7.71 -0.90
CA ILE A 47 -15.02 7.39 -1.86
C ILE A 47 -15.38 5.92 -1.65
N ALA A 48 -16.64 5.64 -1.38
CA ALA A 48 -17.18 4.30 -1.29
C ALA A 48 -18.16 4.06 -2.44
N SER A 49 -17.97 2.97 -3.17
CA SER A 49 -18.90 2.52 -4.21
C SER A 49 -19.67 1.31 -3.71
N GLY A 50 -21.01 1.37 -3.76
CA GLY A 50 -21.90 0.28 -3.34
C GLY A 50 -23.16 0.20 -4.21
N PRO A 51 -24.11 -0.68 -3.86
CA PRO A 51 -25.36 -0.87 -4.61
C PRO A 51 -26.18 0.41 -4.81
N SER A 52 -26.10 1.34 -3.85
CA SER A 52 -26.83 2.61 -3.89
C SER A 52 -26.05 3.75 -4.59
N GLY A 53 -24.90 3.44 -5.20
CA GLY A 53 -24.06 4.42 -5.90
C GLY A 53 -22.77 4.78 -5.15
N LEU A 54 -22.26 5.99 -5.41
CA LEU A 54 -21.04 6.53 -4.82
C LEU A 54 -21.37 7.39 -3.59
N ALA A 55 -20.72 7.11 -2.47
CA ALA A 55 -20.72 7.96 -1.29
C ALA A 55 -19.35 8.61 -1.13
N LEU A 56 -19.34 9.92 -0.86
CA LEU A 56 -18.13 10.71 -0.61
C LEU A 56 -18.13 11.15 0.86
N SER A 57 -17.03 10.93 1.57
CA SER A 57 -16.86 11.31 2.97
C SER A 57 -15.50 11.97 3.19
N GLY A 58 -15.48 13.07 3.92
CA GLY A 58 -14.28 13.86 4.23
C GLY A 58 -14.65 15.19 4.87
N SER A 59 -13.68 16.07 5.10
CA SER A 59 -13.96 17.44 5.53
C SER A 59 -14.78 18.20 4.47
N ALA A 60 -15.58 19.18 4.90
CA ALA A 60 -16.40 19.99 3.99
C ALA A 60 -15.54 20.66 2.89
N GLU A 61 -14.34 21.09 3.24
CA GLU A 61 -13.36 21.64 2.30
C GLU A 61 -12.95 20.61 1.23
N SER A 62 -12.62 19.39 1.65
CA SER A 62 -12.18 18.31 0.74
C SER A 62 -13.30 17.82 -0.18
N THR A 63 -14.54 17.72 0.33
CA THR A 63 -15.69 17.28 -0.47
C THR A 63 -16.10 18.35 -1.48
N GLN A 64 -16.05 19.63 -1.12
CA GLN A 64 -16.28 20.74 -2.06
C GLN A 64 -15.20 20.79 -3.14
N ALA A 65 -13.92 20.62 -2.78
CA ALA A 65 -12.83 20.59 -3.74
C ALA A 65 -12.97 19.42 -4.73
N ALA A 66 -13.34 18.24 -4.26
CA ALA A 66 -13.59 17.08 -5.11
C ALA A 66 -14.76 17.31 -6.08
N GLU A 67 -15.86 17.91 -5.62
CA GLU A 67 -17.01 18.23 -6.47
C GLU A 67 -16.67 19.31 -7.51
N ALA A 68 -15.85 20.30 -7.14
CA ALA A 68 -15.35 21.30 -8.08
C ALA A 68 -14.47 20.67 -9.18
N GLN A 69 -13.52 19.81 -8.78
CA GLN A 69 -12.68 19.06 -9.72
C GLN A 69 -13.50 18.21 -10.68
N ARG A 70 -14.51 17.49 -10.17
CA ARG A 70 -15.45 16.71 -10.97
C ARG A 70 -16.17 17.56 -12.02
N LYS A 71 -16.71 18.71 -11.62
CA LYS A 71 -17.41 19.64 -12.53
C LYS A 71 -16.50 20.21 -13.61
N MET A 72 -15.23 20.43 -13.27
CA MET A 72 -14.22 20.94 -14.20
C MET A 72 -13.55 19.85 -15.04
N ALA A 73 -13.91 18.58 -14.87
CA ALA A 73 -13.23 17.43 -15.46
C ALA A 73 -11.70 17.46 -15.23
N ALA A 74 -11.27 17.97 -14.08
CA ALA A 74 -9.88 18.11 -13.70
C ALA A 74 -9.51 17.06 -12.63
N THR A 75 -8.24 16.64 -12.60
CA THR A 75 -7.70 15.75 -11.56
C THR A 75 -6.51 16.43 -10.87
N GLY A 76 -6.48 16.38 -9.54
CA GLY A 76 -5.39 16.96 -8.76
C GLY A 76 -4.07 16.20 -8.86
N ALA A 77 -4.07 14.95 -9.34
CA ALA A 77 -2.88 14.11 -9.45
C ALA A 77 -3.02 13.06 -10.58
N PRO A 78 -3.04 13.47 -11.87
CA PRO A 78 -3.28 12.58 -13.00
C PRO A 78 -2.27 11.43 -13.09
N GLU A 79 -0.98 11.72 -12.89
CA GLU A 79 0.08 10.70 -12.97
C GLU A 79 -0.04 9.65 -11.87
N LEU A 80 -0.36 10.08 -10.65
CA LEU A 80 -0.56 9.17 -9.51
C LEU A 80 -1.77 8.24 -9.72
N LEU A 81 -2.82 8.75 -10.37
CA LEU A 81 -3.97 7.95 -10.74
C LEU A 81 -3.62 6.90 -11.81
N ALA A 82 -2.89 7.30 -12.86
CA ALA A 82 -2.43 6.37 -13.89
C ALA A 82 -1.52 5.27 -13.32
N ASP A 83 -0.59 5.63 -12.42
CA ASP A 83 0.24 4.66 -11.71
C ASP A 83 -0.61 3.74 -10.81
N ALA A 84 -1.62 4.29 -10.11
CA ALA A 84 -2.54 3.50 -9.31
C ALA A 84 -3.35 2.49 -10.13
N GLU A 85 -3.86 2.87 -11.31
CA GLU A 85 -4.58 1.96 -12.20
C GLU A 85 -3.70 0.79 -12.65
N SER A 86 -2.46 1.05 -13.04
CA SER A 86 -1.50 0.01 -13.42
C SER A 86 -1.19 -0.96 -12.27
N ILE A 87 -1.15 -0.45 -11.04
CA ILE A 87 -0.78 -1.20 -9.83
C ILE A 87 -1.98 -1.96 -9.23
N ALA A 88 -3.18 -1.40 -9.31
CA ALA A 88 -4.38 -1.93 -8.67
C ALA A 88 -4.94 -3.18 -9.36
N ALA A 89 -4.58 -3.42 -10.62
CA ALA A 89 -5.12 -4.51 -11.41
C ALA A 89 -4.95 -5.88 -10.71
N GLY A 90 -6.07 -6.49 -10.33
CA GLY A 90 -6.09 -7.80 -9.67
C GLY A 90 -5.59 -7.83 -8.22
N LYS A 91 -5.48 -6.68 -7.55
CA LYS A 91 -5.04 -6.57 -6.15
C LYS A 91 -6.19 -6.13 -5.25
N GLN A 92 -6.42 -6.86 -4.16
CA GLN A 92 -7.51 -6.55 -3.21
C GLN A 92 -7.21 -5.32 -2.38
N ILE A 93 -5.93 -5.06 -2.07
CA ILE A 93 -5.50 -3.88 -1.32
C ILE A 93 -4.34 -3.25 -2.05
N TRP A 94 -4.36 -1.93 -2.21
CA TRP A 94 -3.23 -1.19 -2.76
C TRP A 94 -3.12 0.19 -2.14
N VAL A 95 -1.90 0.71 -2.12
CA VAL A 95 -1.53 2.05 -1.70
C VAL A 95 -0.54 2.57 -2.72
N VAL A 96 -0.73 3.79 -3.22
CA VAL A 96 0.23 4.52 -4.04
C VAL A 96 0.50 5.88 -3.42
N VAL A 97 1.76 6.21 -3.21
CA VAL A 97 2.22 7.45 -2.61
C VAL A 97 3.21 8.12 -3.54
N ARG A 98 3.09 9.45 -3.67
CA ARG A 98 4.11 10.24 -4.35
C ARG A 98 5.37 10.26 -3.50
N GLY A 99 6.56 10.25 -4.10
CA GLY A 99 7.82 10.10 -3.35
C GLY A 99 8.13 11.25 -2.38
N ASP A 100 7.57 12.44 -2.62
CA ASP A 100 7.70 13.61 -1.73
C ASP A 100 6.57 13.72 -0.69
N ALA A 101 5.66 12.73 -0.62
CA ALA A 101 4.55 12.75 0.31
C ALA A 101 5.07 12.63 1.75
N ALA A 102 4.65 13.56 2.61
CA ALA A 102 4.91 13.48 4.04
C ALA A 102 3.89 12.54 4.68
N LEU A 103 4.22 11.25 4.77
CA LEU A 103 3.38 10.30 5.48
C LEU A 103 3.48 10.57 6.99
N PRO A 104 2.38 10.51 7.75
CA PRO A 104 2.35 10.77 9.19
C PRO A 104 2.92 9.57 9.96
N LEU A 105 4.18 9.23 9.68
CA LEU A 105 4.90 8.10 10.25
C LEU A 105 5.78 8.60 11.40
N SER A 106 5.71 7.93 12.55
CA SER A 106 6.53 8.23 13.72
C SER A 106 7.53 7.09 13.99
N GLY A 107 8.49 7.33 14.89
CA GLY A 107 9.50 6.35 15.27
C GLY A 107 10.33 5.85 14.08
N ASN A 108 10.57 4.54 14.01
CA ASN A 108 11.36 3.91 12.94
C ASN A 108 10.71 4.04 11.56
N ALA A 109 9.39 4.15 11.49
CA ALA A 109 8.66 4.32 10.23
C ALA A 109 8.91 5.70 9.59
N ALA A 110 9.41 6.71 10.34
CA ALA A 110 9.79 8.00 9.77
C ALA A 110 10.91 7.89 8.71
N ASN A 111 11.73 6.83 8.75
CA ASN A 111 12.74 6.57 7.73
C ASN A 111 12.15 6.25 6.35
N VAL A 112 10.89 5.80 6.29
CA VAL A 112 10.18 5.58 5.01
C VAL A 112 10.09 6.88 4.21
N ASN A 113 9.77 8.01 4.85
CA ASN A 113 9.74 9.31 4.17
C ASN A 113 11.10 9.72 3.59
N ARG A 114 12.21 9.29 4.20
CA ARG A 114 13.56 9.55 3.68
C ARG A 114 13.84 8.68 2.45
N LEU A 115 13.48 7.40 2.52
CA LEU A 115 13.67 6.44 1.45
C LEU A 115 12.85 6.81 0.20
N LEU A 116 11.65 7.35 0.38
CA LEU A 116 10.75 7.74 -0.70
C LEU A 116 11.15 9.04 -1.41
N ARG A 117 11.95 9.91 -0.79
CA ARG A 117 12.23 11.27 -1.28
C ARG A 117 12.77 11.34 -2.71
N ASN A 118 13.56 10.34 -3.12
CA ASN A 118 14.16 10.27 -4.46
C ASN A 118 13.32 9.48 -5.47
N MET A 119 12.14 9.01 -5.06
CA MET A 119 11.20 8.31 -5.91
C MET A 119 10.21 9.29 -6.55
N GLU A 120 9.68 8.93 -7.71
CA GLU A 120 8.50 9.56 -8.30
C GLU A 120 7.26 9.11 -7.54
N PHE A 121 7.11 7.79 -7.38
CA PHE A 121 6.12 7.18 -6.52
C PHE A 121 6.65 5.88 -5.90
N ALA A 122 5.96 5.43 -4.87
CA ALA A 122 6.02 4.07 -4.40
C ALA A 122 4.61 3.53 -4.16
N ALA A 123 4.47 2.22 -4.25
CA ALA A 123 3.24 1.53 -4.06
C ALA A 123 3.44 0.24 -3.28
N ILE A 124 2.42 -0.12 -2.52
CA ILE A 124 2.30 -1.39 -1.80
C ILE A 124 1.02 -2.04 -2.30
N THR A 125 1.08 -3.33 -2.60
CA THR A 125 -0.08 -4.13 -2.98
C THR A 125 -0.15 -5.39 -2.16
N VAL A 126 -1.37 -5.84 -1.89
CA VAL A 126 -1.66 -7.13 -1.27
C VAL A 126 -2.66 -7.86 -2.15
N ARG A 127 -2.30 -9.10 -2.51
CA ARG A 127 -3.21 -10.06 -3.12
C ARG A 127 -3.56 -11.16 -2.13
N LEU A 128 -4.84 -11.42 -1.93
CA LEU A 128 -5.37 -12.27 -0.87
C LEU A 128 -6.14 -13.45 -1.48
N ASP A 129 -5.39 -14.43 -1.99
CA ASP A 129 -5.94 -15.64 -2.62
C ASP A 129 -5.67 -16.87 -1.72
N SER A 130 -5.26 -18.01 -2.29
CA SER A 130 -4.79 -19.18 -1.51
C SER A 130 -3.51 -18.90 -0.73
N THR A 131 -2.70 -17.95 -1.20
CA THR A 131 -1.57 -17.35 -0.48
C THR A 131 -1.75 -15.84 -0.40
N ILE A 132 -1.02 -15.21 0.53
CA ILE A 132 -0.93 -13.75 0.61
C ILE A 132 0.32 -13.31 -0.15
N GLU A 133 0.13 -12.54 -1.22
CA GLU A 133 1.23 -11.90 -1.94
C GLU A 133 1.32 -10.44 -1.54
N PHE A 134 2.47 -10.05 -0.98
CA PHE A 134 2.82 -8.65 -0.76
C PHE A 134 3.80 -8.22 -1.84
N ALA A 135 3.56 -7.06 -2.46
CA ALA A 135 4.52 -6.48 -3.36
C ALA A 135 4.67 -4.97 -3.14
N ILE A 136 5.91 -4.52 -3.18
CA ILE A 136 6.31 -3.11 -3.21
C ILE A 136 6.80 -2.80 -4.62
N VAL A 137 6.31 -1.69 -5.18
CA VAL A 137 6.77 -1.16 -6.47
C VAL A 137 7.19 0.29 -6.25
N ALA A 138 8.41 0.65 -6.62
CA ALA A 138 8.87 2.03 -6.55
C ALA A 138 9.48 2.44 -7.90
N ARG A 139 9.20 3.67 -8.36
CA ARG A 139 9.82 4.25 -9.55
C ARG A 139 10.74 5.38 -9.11
N GLY A 140 12.03 5.25 -9.38
CA GLY A 140 13.03 6.29 -9.10
C GLY A 140 12.92 7.46 -10.07
N ARG A 141 13.20 8.67 -9.59
CA ARG A 141 13.33 9.86 -10.46
C ARG A 141 14.45 9.72 -11.49
N THR A 142 15.49 8.97 -11.11
CA THR A 142 16.62 8.61 -11.98
C THR A 142 16.92 7.12 -11.86
N VAL A 143 17.69 6.58 -12.81
CA VAL A 143 18.20 5.20 -12.75
C VAL A 143 19.07 5.00 -11.51
N ASP A 144 19.90 6.00 -11.17
CA ASP A 144 20.74 5.96 -9.97
C ASP A 144 19.92 5.96 -8.68
N ALA A 145 18.82 6.72 -8.62
CA ALA A 145 17.91 6.71 -7.49
C ALA A 145 17.27 5.33 -7.29
N ALA A 146 16.83 4.69 -8.39
CA ALA A 146 16.28 3.34 -8.36
C ALA A 146 17.31 2.30 -7.92
N ARG A 147 18.56 2.39 -8.42
CA ARG A 147 19.67 1.54 -7.98
C ARG A 147 19.94 1.70 -6.48
N HIS A 148 20.07 2.93 -6.00
CA HIS A 148 20.33 3.19 -4.58
C HIS A 148 19.20 2.68 -3.67
N PHE A 149 17.94 2.84 -4.09
CA PHE A 149 16.80 2.28 -3.37
C PHE A 149 16.85 0.75 -3.33
N GLU A 150 17.13 0.10 -4.46
CA GLU A 150 17.28 -1.36 -4.54
C GLU A 150 18.37 -1.88 -3.60
N GLU A 151 19.56 -1.29 -3.64
CA GLU A 151 20.70 -1.64 -2.79
C GLU A 151 20.37 -1.46 -1.31
N THR A 152 19.76 -0.32 -0.95
CA THR A 152 19.33 -0.02 0.42
C THR A 152 18.28 -1.02 0.90
N LEU A 153 17.31 -1.37 0.06
CA LEU A 153 16.28 -2.34 0.38
C LEU A 153 16.89 -3.73 0.61
N ARG A 154 17.77 -4.20 -0.28
CA ARG A 154 18.47 -5.49 -0.12
C ARG A 154 19.30 -5.52 1.16
N ALA A 155 20.02 -4.45 1.47
CA ALA A 155 20.81 -4.34 2.69
C ALA A 155 19.90 -4.42 3.92
N ALA A 156 18.79 -3.66 3.94
CA ALA A 156 17.82 -3.69 5.03
C ALA A 156 17.23 -5.09 5.25
N LEU A 157 16.83 -5.78 4.18
CA LEU A 157 16.30 -7.15 4.25
C LEU A 157 17.36 -8.14 4.77
N THR A 158 18.61 -8.00 4.33
CA THR A 158 19.72 -8.86 4.76
C THR A 158 20.02 -8.68 6.24
N MET A 159 20.09 -7.42 6.71
CA MET A 159 20.30 -7.11 8.12
C MET A 159 19.14 -7.59 8.99
N ALA A 160 17.89 -7.37 8.55
CA ALA A 160 16.71 -7.87 9.26
C ALA A 160 16.75 -9.40 9.40
N ALA A 161 17.06 -10.12 8.31
CA ALA A 161 17.17 -11.57 8.35
C ALA A 161 18.32 -12.07 9.24
N ALA A 162 19.38 -11.28 9.42
CA ALA A 162 20.48 -11.59 10.32
C ALA A 162 20.14 -11.29 11.80
N ALA A 163 19.42 -10.20 12.06
CA ALA A 163 18.95 -9.84 13.41
C ALA A 163 17.95 -10.87 13.94
N ASP A 164 17.07 -11.38 13.07
CA ASP A 164 16.10 -12.42 13.37
C ASP A 164 16.67 -13.85 13.24
N ALA A 165 18.00 -14.05 13.30
CA ALA A 165 18.61 -15.38 13.17
C ALA A 165 18.13 -16.40 14.22
N LYS A 166 17.61 -15.93 15.36
CA LYS A 166 16.97 -16.79 16.39
C LYS A 166 15.56 -17.24 15.99
N GLN A 167 14.93 -16.59 15.02
CA GLN A 167 13.63 -16.92 14.44
C GLN A 167 13.82 -17.41 12.99
N ALA A 168 14.21 -18.68 12.85
CA ALA A 168 14.58 -19.27 11.55
C ALA A 168 13.54 -19.08 10.44
N GLU A 169 12.25 -19.12 10.79
CA GLU A 169 11.14 -18.96 9.85
C GLU A 169 11.01 -17.52 9.32
N MET A 170 11.18 -16.50 10.18
CA MET A 170 11.17 -15.10 9.77
C MET A 170 12.38 -14.78 8.89
N ALA A 171 13.57 -15.25 9.28
CA ALA A 171 14.77 -15.10 8.48
C ALA A 171 14.62 -15.77 7.10
N ALA A 172 13.96 -16.92 7.01
CA ALA A 172 13.65 -17.58 5.74
C ALA A 172 12.67 -16.76 4.89
N LEU A 173 11.62 -16.20 5.51
CA LEU A 173 10.64 -15.36 4.81
C LEU A 173 11.31 -14.08 4.26
N LEU A 174 12.12 -13.39 5.05
CA LEU A 174 12.84 -12.19 4.61
C LEU A 174 13.80 -12.49 3.44
N ARG A 175 14.48 -13.64 3.48
CA ARG A 175 15.35 -14.10 2.37
C ARG A 175 14.57 -14.52 1.12
N SER A 176 13.29 -14.87 1.27
CA SER A 176 12.43 -15.23 0.14
C SER A 176 11.91 -14.03 -0.65
N ILE A 177 12.06 -12.81 -0.12
CA ILE A 177 11.65 -11.59 -0.81
C ILE A 177 12.48 -11.43 -2.09
N GLN A 178 11.80 -11.49 -3.23
CA GLN A 178 12.43 -11.28 -4.53
C GLN A 178 12.47 -9.79 -4.84
N VAL A 179 13.66 -9.20 -4.75
CA VAL A 179 13.91 -7.84 -5.22
C VAL A 179 14.44 -7.90 -6.66
N ARG A 180 13.83 -7.12 -7.56
CA ARG A 180 14.24 -6.93 -8.95
C ARG A 180 14.20 -5.46 -9.30
N ARG A 181 15.08 -5.04 -10.20
CA ARG A 181 15.07 -3.69 -10.75
C ARG A 181 15.14 -3.77 -12.28
N GLU A 182 14.26 -3.01 -12.92
CA GLU A 182 14.20 -2.84 -14.37
C GLU A 182 14.24 -1.34 -14.63
N ASP A 183 15.37 -0.86 -15.15
CA ASP A 183 15.63 0.57 -15.36
C ASP A 183 15.39 1.40 -14.08
N ARG A 184 14.38 2.28 -14.08
CA ARG A 184 13.96 3.12 -12.96
C ARG A 184 12.97 2.45 -12.00
N VAL A 185 12.49 1.25 -12.29
CA VAL A 185 11.46 0.57 -11.49
C VAL A 185 12.09 -0.51 -10.62
N VAL A 186 11.86 -0.45 -9.32
CA VAL A 186 12.21 -1.50 -8.35
C VAL A 186 10.94 -2.22 -7.92
N ARG A 187 10.98 -3.55 -7.93
CA ARG A 187 9.90 -4.41 -7.45
C ARG A 187 10.45 -5.35 -6.39
N ALA A 188 9.78 -5.42 -5.24
CA ALA A 188 10.05 -6.39 -4.21
C ALA A 188 8.78 -7.15 -3.90
N ALA A 189 8.80 -8.48 -3.95
CA ALA A 189 7.60 -9.28 -3.72
C ALA A 189 7.89 -10.51 -2.88
N VAL A 190 6.89 -10.92 -2.09
CA VAL A 190 6.89 -12.14 -1.29
C VAL A 190 5.51 -12.76 -1.30
N SER A 191 5.46 -14.09 -1.36
CA SER A 191 4.24 -14.87 -1.19
C SER A 191 4.38 -15.70 0.07
N ALA A 192 3.39 -15.61 0.96
CA ALA A 192 3.37 -16.28 2.25
C ALA A 192 2.05 -17.02 2.46
N GLY A 193 2.11 -18.14 3.16
CA GLY A 193 0.91 -18.72 3.80
C GLY A 193 0.45 -17.84 4.97
N GLY A 194 -0.70 -18.16 5.56
CA GLY A 194 -1.32 -17.32 6.59
C GLY A 194 -0.49 -17.03 7.79
N ASP A 195 0.01 -18.08 8.42
CA ASP A 195 0.77 -17.96 9.66
C ASP A 195 2.05 -17.13 9.43
N ALA A 196 2.68 -17.29 8.26
CA ALA A 196 3.84 -16.50 7.87
C ALA A 196 3.47 -15.03 7.56
N ALA A 197 2.32 -14.79 6.93
CA ALA A 197 1.82 -13.44 6.67
C ALA A 197 1.40 -12.71 7.95
N GLU A 198 0.78 -13.40 8.91
CA GLU A 198 0.44 -12.86 10.23
C GLU A 198 1.71 -12.47 10.99
N LYS A 199 2.75 -13.32 10.98
CA LYS A 199 4.06 -12.99 11.57
C LYS A 199 4.71 -11.80 10.86
N LEU A 200 4.64 -11.72 9.54
CA LEU A 200 5.16 -10.59 8.76
C LEU A 200 4.44 -9.29 9.12
N LEU A 201 3.11 -9.32 9.24
CA LEU A 201 2.32 -8.18 9.64
C LEU A 201 2.66 -7.75 11.08
N ALA A 202 2.76 -8.70 12.01
CA ALA A 202 3.16 -8.41 13.38
C ALA A 202 4.57 -7.81 13.48
N TRP A 203 5.50 -8.24 12.62
CA TRP A 203 6.84 -7.65 12.54
C TRP A 203 6.83 -6.19 12.02
N LEU A 204 5.88 -5.86 11.13
CA LEU A 204 5.73 -4.51 10.56
C LEU A 204 5.01 -3.51 11.49
N THR A 205 4.24 -4.00 12.46
CA THR A 205 3.50 -3.17 13.42
C THR A 205 4.05 -3.37 14.84
N PRO A 206 5.03 -2.55 15.28
CA PRO A 206 5.56 -2.61 16.64
C PRO A 206 4.53 -2.17 17.70
#